data_AF-A0A6V7XPS8-F1
#
_entry.id   AF-A0A6V7XPS8-F1
#
_cell.length_a   1.000
_cell.length_b   1.000
_cell.length_c   1.000
_cell.angle_alpha   90.00
_cell.angle_beta   90.00
_cell.angle_gamma   90.00
#
_symmetry.space_group_name_H-M   'P 1'
#
loop_
_entity.id
_entity.type
_entity.pdbx_description
1 polymer ?
#
loop_
_entity_poly.entity_id
_entity_poly.type
_entity_poly.pdbx_seq_one_letter_code
_entity_poly.pdbx_strand_id
1 'polypeptide(L)'
;MPKIKQSERFLLLNKPISASKTSISQSPIPQLFTNYSFLINLIFLFKFIFFIISFLFLFPSSSLAQTNDQIRQKCLTPEANQNCGNCIASSPECAWCADTRLNSSSQRCDVKWVFASEKDKCPNRQLFSPTTEIKVAPPHNLPLGGRRSDGVTIIQLEPQQVEIRMKPGDQIEVPFRYLHKLPLSGYEVRDFTIQTSEFRSLGIDIEFTIECNGEKIIGRVCPGIKPDQKISFNATVSLKDCSKPNLAAVSVGIYGYNTVSAIFITPICGCECEHSRQQERRSPRCSYSGNLVCGVCQCDHGKGGERCECDLDKYGVSKAEELTGLCREHKQAQICSNKGQCKCGQCQCEADYISGRYCECDSSSCPLSVSGQICSGRGTCQCGKYCNCDDDPEPCTENGVTCFNNGYCECGKCSCNVGWTGNRCNIPESLPEESSTSNFQSTTNAEFNSAENAEVHGEVLTEDDLDYKTSSQNGDFLPTPKSTIESIQEAQQSSGQVSSTKSLSPLILYSSVIGILMKVLSNRCFMFFTIIIKALI
;
A
#
# COMPACT_ATOMS: atom_id res chain seq x y z
N MET A 1 6.73 46.13 -62.30
CA MET A 1 7.76 47.12 -61.91
C MET A 1 8.25 46.78 -60.51
N PRO A 2 9.56 46.91 -60.20
CA PRO A 2 10.47 45.83 -60.58
C PRO A 2 11.67 45.59 -59.62
N LYS A 3 12.43 44.49 -59.90
CA LYS A 3 13.93 44.43 -60.01
C LYS A 3 14.75 44.58 -58.69
N ILE A 4 15.94 44.00 -58.48
CA ILE A 4 17.02 43.43 -59.32
C ILE A 4 18.01 42.70 -58.36
N LYS A 5 18.47 41.46 -58.65
CA LYS A 5 19.78 41.06 -59.27
C LYS A 5 21.00 41.29 -58.35
N GLN A 6 22.06 40.48 -58.29
CA GLN A 6 22.74 39.55 -59.23
C GLN A 6 23.69 38.63 -58.40
N SER A 7 23.88 37.33 -58.71
CA SER A 7 24.84 36.68 -59.66
C SER A 7 26.32 36.82 -59.24
N GLU A 8 27.27 35.88 -59.37
CA GLU A 8 27.60 34.74 -60.27
C GLU A 8 28.40 33.67 -59.45
N ARG A 9 28.46 32.34 -59.70
CA ARG A 9 28.63 31.45 -60.87
C ARG A 9 30.11 31.02 -61.11
N PHE A 10 30.26 29.74 -61.52
CA PHE A 10 31.42 28.95 -62.03
C PHE A 10 32.15 28.06 -61.00
N LEU A 11 32.02 26.70 -61.02
CA LEU A 11 32.45 25.67 -62.02
C LEU A 11 33.97 25.78 -62.29
N LEU A 12 34.84 24.76 -62.31
CA LEU A 12 34.73 23.30 -62.38
C LEU A 12 36.17 22.70 -62.38
N LEU A 13 36.28 21.39 -62.16
CA LEU A 13 37.26 20.42 -62.73
C LEU A 13 38.62 20.14 -62.06
N ASN A 14 38.72 18.87 -61.61
CA ASN A 14 39.71 17.83 -61.93
C ASN A 14 41.19 17.90 -61.45
N LYS A 15 41.49 17.03 -60.47
CA LYS A 15 42.25 15.75 -60.55
C LYS A 15 43.73 15.75 -61.06
N PRO A 16 44.50 14.66 -60.86
CA PRO A 16 45.61 14.52 -59.89
C PRO A 16 46.98 14.33 -60.57
N ILE A 17 48.10 14.32 -59.82
CA ILE A 17 49.35 13.63 -60.23
C ILE A 17 50.17 13.17 -59.02
N SER A 18 50.73 11.97 -59.19
CA SER A 18 51.60 11.16 -58.32
C SER A 18 53.09 11.49 -58.50
N ALA A 19 53.89 11.32 -57.44
CA ALA A 19 55.34 10.99 -57.44
C ALA A 19 55.83 10.93 -56.00
N SER A 20 56.83 10.17 -55.54
CA SER A 20 57.65 9.07 -56.06
C SER A 20 58.37 8.46 -54.85
N LYS A 21 58.74 7.18 -54.94
CA LYS A 21 59.57 6.44 -53.97
C LYS A 21 61.01 6.96 -53.92
N THR A 22 61.62 6.94 -52.75
CA THR A 22 63.06 6.62 -52.61
C THR A 22 63.34 5.93 -51.27
N SER A 23 63.93 4.75 -51.37
CA SER A 23 64.53 3.94 -50.30
C SER A 23 65.94 4.42 -49.99
N ILE A 24 66.41 4.25 -48.75
CA ILE A 24 67.76 3.73 -48.39
C ILE A 24 67.74 3.33 -46.91
N SER A 25 68.29 2.14 -46.63
CA SER A 25 68.50 1.57 -45.30
C SER A 25 69.85 1.99 -44.72
N GLN A 26 69.97 2.00 -43.38
CA GLN A 26 71.11 1.49 -42.61
C GLN A 26 70.81 1.58 -41.10
N SER A 27 70.94 0.44 -40.42
CA SER A 27 70.88 0.20 -38.96
C SER A 27 72.29 0.32 -38.31
N PRO A 28 72.57 0.00 -37.00
CA PRO A 28 71.74 -0.21 -35.78
C PRO A 28 72.35 0.45 -34.48
N ILE A 29 71.80 0.06 -33.30
CA ILE A 29 72.39 0.01 -31.90
C ILE A 29 71.96 1.17 -30.93
N PRO A 30 71.69 1.00 -29.61
CA PRO A 30 70.69 0.13 -28.93
C PRO A 30 69.98 0.77 -27.67
N GLN A 31 68.92 0.10 -27.19
CA GLN A 31 68.50 -0.10 -25.77
C GLN A 31 68.44 1.10 -24.79
N LEU A 32 67.24 1.64 -24.48
CA LEU A 32 66.90 2.12 -23.11
C LEU A 32 65.42 2.50 -22.83
N PHE A 33 64.38 1.80 -23.31
CA PHE A 33 62.99 2.14 -22.92
C PHE A 33 62.05 0.94 -22.86
N THR A 34 62.12 0.14 -21.78
CA THR A 34 61.14 -0.96 -21.54
C THR A 34 60.43 -0.89 -20.18
N ASN A 35 60.70 0.09 -19.32
CA ASN A 35 60.05 0.17 -17.99
C ASN A 35 58.89 1.18 -17.88
N TYR A 36 58.65 2.04 -18.89
CA TYR A 36 57.58 3.06 -18.80
C TYR A 36 56.20 2.54 -19.24
N SER A 37 56.16 1.61 -20.20
CA SER A 37 54.90 1.06 -20.75
C SER A 37 54.16 0.15 -19.75
N PHE A 38 54.89 -0.56 -18.88
CA PHE A 38 54.29 -1.45 -17.88
C PHE A 38 53.58 -0.67 -16.75
N LEU A 39 54.18 0.44 -16.29
CA LEU A 39 53.59 1.31 -15.28
C LEU A 39 52.33 2.02 -15.77
N ILE A 40 52.31 2.47 -17.04
CA ILE A 40 51.13 3.10 -17.63
C ILE A 40 49.97 2.09 -17.74
N ASN A 41 50.24 0.88 -18.24
CA ASN A 41 49.20 -0.16 -18.36
C ASN A 41 48.65 -0.57 -16.98
N LEU A 42 49.49 -0.63 -15.94
CA LEU A 42 49.04 -0.94 -14.58
C LEU A 42 48.14 0.16 -13.99
N ILE A 43 48.45 1.44 -14.24
CA ILE A 43 47.63 2.57 -13.79
C ILE A 43 46.28 2.59 -14.53
N PHE A 44 46.24 2.25 -15.82
CA PHE A 44 44.99 2.13 -16.57
C PHE A 44 44.13 0.97 -16.05
N LEU A 45 44.74 -0.15 -15.70
CA LEU A 45 44.04 -1.31 -15.13
C LEU A 45 43.45 -1.01 -13.75
N PHE A 46 44.20 -0.31 -12.88
CA PHE A 46 43.69 0.13 -11.58
C PHE A 46 42.58 1.17 -11.70
N LYS A 47 42.69 2.13 -12.64
CA LYS A 47 41.61 3.08 -12.91
C LYS A 47 40.35 2.40 -13.46
N PHE A 48 40.52 1.40 -14.32
CA PHE A 48 39.39 0.64 -14.88
C PHE A 48 38.70 -0.22 -13.82
N ILE A 49 39.47 -0.91 -12.96
CA ILE A 49 38.94 -1.69 -11.84
C ILE A 49 38.22 -0.78 -10.84
N PHE A 50 38.79 0.39 -10.51
CA PHE A 50 38.13 1.36 -9.63
C PHE A 50 36.83 1.91 -10.24
N PHE A 51 36.81 2.12 -11.56
CA PHE A 51 35.60 2.53 -12.28
C PHE A 51 34.52 1.44 -12.24
N ILE A 52 34.87 0.17 -12.47
CA ILE A 52 33.91 -0.96 -12.39
C ILE A 52 33.40 -1.18 -10.96
N ILE A 53 34.28 -1.09 -9.95
CA ILE A 53 33.88 -1.20 -8.55
C ILE A 53 32.96 -0.04 -8.16
N SER A 54 33.29 1.20 -8.55
CA SER A 54 32.43 2.36 -8.29
C SER A 54 31.09 2.25 -9.02
N PHE A 55 31.05 1.69 -10.24
CA PHE A 55 29.81 1.41 -10.96
C PHE A 55 28.97 0.32 -10.27
N LEU A 56 29.59 -0.74 -9.75
CA LEU A 56 28.91 -1.81 -9.00
C LEU A 56 28.39 -1.35 -7.63
N PHE A 57 29.03 -0.36 -6.99
CA PHE A 57 28.55 0.25 -5.74
C PHE A 57 27.58 1.43 -5.94
N LEU A 58 27.45 1.96 -7.16
CA LEU A 58 26.47 3.01 -7.53
C LEU A 58 25.14 2.47 -8.08
N PHE A 59 25.03 1.16 -8.31
CA PHE A 59 23.73 0.50 -8.53
C PHE A 59 23.27 -0.17 -7.24
N PRO A 60 22.49 0.54 -6.37
CA PRO A 60 21.85 -0.12 -5.26
C PRO A 60 20.90 -1.20 -5.82
N SER A 61 20.99 -2.41 -5.28
CA SER A 61 20.21 -3.62 -5.59
C SER A 61 18.69 -3.51 -5.31
N SER A 62 18.10 -2.33 -5.45
CA SER A 62 16.81 -1.94 -4.87
C SER A 62 15.66 -1.80 -5.87
N SER A 63 15.88 -1.98 -7.17
CA SER A 63 14.85 -1.72 -8.19
C SER A 63 13.63 -2.65 -8.12
N LEU A 64 13.76 -3.89 -7.60
CA LEU A 64 12.64 -4.84 -7.54
C LEU A 64 11.77 -4.70 -6.27
N ALA A 65 12.33 -4.19 -5.17
CA ALA A 65 11.59 -3.98 -3.93
C ALA A 65 10.72 -2.71 -3.99
N GLN A 66 11.22 -1.68 -4.68
CA GLN A 66 10.55 -0.40 -4.83
C GLN A 66 9.31 -0.50 -5.74
N THR A 67 9.31 -1.39 -6.73
CA THR A 67 8.16 -1.61 -7.63
C THR A 67 7.01 -2.33 -6.94
N ASN A 68 7.29 -3.33 -6.09
CA ASN A 68 6.24 -4.10 -5.41
C ASN A 68 5.46 -3.25 -4.40
N ASP A 69 6.15 -2.36 -3.69
CA ASP A 69 5.50 -1.45 -2.75
C ASP A 69 4.60 -0.44 -3.48
N GLN A 70 5.09 0.14 -4.59
CA GLN A 70 4.28 1.02 -5.44
C GLN A 70 3.04 0.33 -6.02
N ILE A 71 3.15 -0.94 -6.45
CA ILE A 71 2.00 -1.72 -6.92
C ILE A 71 1.00 -1.94 -5.80
N ARG A 72 1.48 -2.26 -4.59
CA ARG A 72 0.62 -2.47 -3.42
C ARG A 72 -0.15 -1.22 -3.04
N GLN A 73 0.48 -0.04 -3.06
CA GLN A 73 -0.20 1.21 -2.74
C GLN A 73 -1.39 1.51 -3.67
N LYS A 74 -1.38 1.02 -4.91
CA LYS A 74 -2.54 1.15 -5.83
C LYS A 74 -3.77 0.36 -5.36
N CYS A 75 -3.57 -0.76 -4.65
CA CYS A 75 -4.66 -1.56 -4.11
C CYS A 75 -5.19 -1.01 -2.77
N LEU A 76 -4.37 -0.24 -2.05
CA LEU A 76 -4.71 0.27 -0.72
C LEU A 76 -5.38 1.65 -0.75
N THR A 77 -5.64 2.21 -1.93
CA THR A 77 -6.31 3.50 -2.03
C THR A 77 -7.75 3.44 -1.50
N PRO A 78 -8.29 4.56 -0.99
CA PRO A 78 -9.69 4.64 -0.59
C PRO A 78 -10.62 4.24 -1.73
N GLU A 79 -10.33 4.67 -2.97
CA GLU A 79 -11.13 4.36 -4.15
C GLU A 79 -11.15 2.86 -4.45
N ALA A 80 -9.98 2.18 -4.37
CA ALA A 80 -9.88 0.74 -4.56
C ALA A 80 -10.62 -0.06 -3.49
N ASN A 81 -10.72 0.47 -2.26
CA ASN A 81 -11.42 -0.17 -1.16
C ASN A 81 -12.93 0.10 -1.12
N GLN A 82 -13.47 0.94 -2.03
CA GLN A 82 -14.92 1.22 -2.08
C GLN A 82 -15.75 0.00 -2.51
N ASN A 83 -15.30 -0.70 -3.55
CA ASN A 83 -15.98 -1.87 -4.10
C ASN A 83 -14.99 -2.79 -4.82
N CYS A 84 -15.46 -3.99 -5.16
CA CYS A 84 -14.62 -5.02 -5.72
C CYS A 84 -14.15 -4.65 -7.14
N GLY A 85 -15.00 -4.05 -7.96
CA GLY A 85 -14.64 -3.61 -9.32
C GLY A 85 -13.53 -2.55 -9.34
N ASN A 86 -13.62 -1.54 -8.49
CA ASN A 86 -12.57 -0.53 -8.32
C ASN A 86 -11.23 -1.17 -7.91
N CYS A 87 -11.27 -2.14 -6.99
CA CYS A 87 -10.08 -2.90 -6.59
C CYS A 87 -9.42 -3.61 -7.80
N ILE A 88 -10.22 -4.35 -8.57
CA ILE A 88 -9.72 -5.13 -9.72
C ILE A 88 -9.23 -4.22 -10.86
N ALA A 89 -9.86 -3.06 -11.04
CA ALA A 89 -9.46 -2.08 -12.04
C ALA A 89 -8.19 -1.29 -11.66
N SER A 90 -7.82 -1.25 -10.37
CA SER A 90 -6.70 -0.44 -9.89
C SER A 90 -5.32 -1.02 -10.28
N SER A 91 -5.19 -2.35 -10.30
CA SER A 91 -3.95 -3.02 -10.74
C SER A 91 -4.21 -4.51 -11.04
N PRO A 92 -3.47 -5.10 -12.00
CA PRO A 92 -3.53 -6.53 -12.28
C PRO A 92 -3.03 -7.41 -11.12
N GLU A 93 -2.39 -6.81 -10.11
CA GLU A 93 -1.97 -7.52 -8.90
C GLU A 93 -2.96 -7.39 -7.73
N CYS A 94 -4.00 -6.56 -7.83
CA CYS A 94 -5.00 -6.47 -6.78
C CYS A 94 -5.93 -7.69 -6.77
N ALA A 95 -6.40 -8.01 -5.56
CA ALA A 95 -7.43 -8.99 -5.26
C ALA A 95 -8.35 -8.45 -4.15
N TRP A 96 -9.59 -8.93 -4.13
CA TRP A 96 -10.61 -8.48 -3.20
C TRP A 96 -11.07 -9.60 -2.27
N CYS A 97 -11.16 -9.32 -0.97
CA CYS A 97 -11.73 -10.24 0.00
C CYS A 97 -13.20 -9.90 0.33
N ALA A 98 -14.09 -10.80 -0.03
CA ALA A 98 -15.52 -10.73 0.26
C ALA A 98 -15.91 -11.36 1.61
N ASP A 99 -14.96 -11.60 2.52
CA ASP A 99 -15.27 -12.13 3.85
C ASP A 99 -16.06 -11.12 4.69
N THR A 100 -17.25 -11.50 5.13
CA THR A 100 -18.13 -10.69 5.98
C THR A 100 -17.63 -10.52 7.41
N ARG A 101 -16.59 -11.25 7.82
CA ARG A 101 -15.96 -11.13 9.15
C ARG A 101 -14.97 -9.99 9.24
N LEU A 102 -14.53 -9.45 8.10
CA LEU A 102 -13.64 -8.29 8.05
C LEU A 102 -14.41 -7.04 8.49
N ASN A 103 -13.84 -6.31 9.46
CA ASN A 103 -14.40 -5.06 9.97
C ASN A 103 -14.19 -3.92 8.96
N SER A 104 -14.91 -2.80 9.13
CA SER A 104 -14.75 -1.58 8.30
C SER A 104 -13.32 -1.03 8.23
N SER A 105 -12.48 -1.28 9.25
CA SER A 105 -11.07 -0.87 9.28
C SER A 105 -10.13 -1.83 8.53
N SER A 106 -10.61 -3.01 8.14
CA SER A 106 -9.81 -4.02 7.43
C SER A 106 -9.80 -3.74 5.93
N GLN A 107 -8.63 -3.71 5.31
CA GLN A 107 -8.54 -3.55 3.86
C GLN A 107 -9.03 -4.82 3.15
N ARG A 108 -10.10 -4.68 2.37
CA ARG A 108 -10.65 -5.75 1.53
C ARG A 108 -9.88 -5.89 0.23
N CYS A 109 -9.34 -4.77 -0.28
CA CYS A 109 -8.46 -4.76 -1.44
C CYS A 109 -7.00 -4.77 -0.99
N ASP A 110 -6.23 -5.73 -1.49
CA ASP A 110 -4.77 -5.76 -1.33
C ASP A 110 -4.18 -6.57 -2.50
N VAL A 111 -2.87 -6.70 -2.54
CA VAL A 111 -2.18 -7.50 -3.56
C VAL A 111 -2.34 -9.00 -3.33
N LYS A 112 -2.40 -9.76 -4.43
CA LYS A 112 -2.58 -11.23 -4.45
C LYS A 112 -1.62 -11.97 -3.51
N TRP A 113 -0.35 -11.57 -3.49
CA TRP A 113 0.66 -12.27 -2.69
C TRP A 113 0.47 -12.08 -1.18
N VAL A 114 -0.15 -10.97 -0.74
CA VAL A 114 -0.46 -10.76 0.68
C VAL A 114 -1.51 -11.76 1.16
N PHE A 115 -2.57 -11.99 0.37
CA PHE A 115 -3.56 -13.02 0.68
C PHE A 115 -3.00 -14.44 0.59
N ALA A 116 -1.98 -14.67 -0.25
CA ALA A 116 -1.30 -15.95 -0.33
C ALA A 116 -0.37 -16.22 0.88
N SER A 117 0.29 -15.19 1.41
CA SER A 117 1.16 -15.31 2.59
C SER A 117 0.38 -15.38 3.90
N GLU A 118 -0.70 -14.61 4.03
CA GLU A 118 -1.51 -14.51 5.24
C GLU A 118 -2.80 -15.33 5.09
N LYS A 119 -2.71 -16.65 5.24
CA LYS A 119 -3.85 -17.58 4.99
C LYS A 119 -5.10 -17.30 5.81
N ASP A 120 -4.95 -16.68 6.98
CA ASP A 120 -6.06 -16.34 7.87
C ASP A 120 -6.75 -15.01 7.48
N LYS A 121 -6.13 -14.21 6.60
CA LYS A 121 -6.65 -12.88 6.18
C LYS A 121 -7.91 -13.00 5.32
N CYS A 122 -7.97 -14.00 4.44
CA CYS A 122 -9.13 -14.23 3.59
C CYS A 122 -9.26 -15.71 3.18
N PRO A 123 -10.41 -16.35 3.39
CA PRO A 123 -10.66 -17.69 2.85
C PRO A 123 -10.62 -17.69 1.31
N ASN A 124 -9.99 -18.69 0.71
CA ASN A 124 -9.88 -18.81 -0.75
C ASN A 124 -11.23 -18.74 -1.50
N ARG A 125 -12.32 -19.23 -0.90
CA ARG A 125 -13.67 -19.15 -1.50
C ARG A 125 -14.26 -17.74 -1.54
N GLN A 126 -13.76 -16.84 -0.70
CA GLN A 126 -14.18 -15.45 -0.60
C GLN A 126 -13.15 -14.49 -1.21
N LEU A 127 -12.04 -15.02 -1.73
CA LEU A 127 -11.01 -14.24 -2.41
C LEU A 127 -11.33 -14.15 -3.91
N PHE A 128 -11.60 -12.93 -4.38
CA PHE A 128 -11.75 -12.64 -5.79
C PHE A 128 -10.42 -12.15 -6.38
N SER A 129 -9.82 -12.99 -7.22
CA SER A 129 -8.50 -12.74 -7.82
C SER A 129 -8.49 -13.18 -9.29
N PRO A 130 -9.18 -12.44 -10.18
CA PRO A 130 -9.18 -12.76 -11.59
C PRO A 130 -7.77 -12.65 -12.20
N THR A 131 -7.51 -13.53 -13.16
CA THR A 131 -6.27 -13.60 -13.93
C THR A 131 -6.57 -13.28 -15.38
N THR A 132 -5.66 -12.56 -16.04
CA THR A 132 -5.69 -12.41 -17.49
C THR A 132 -5.42 -13.77 -18.14
N GLU A 133 -6.29 -14.17 -19.06
CA GLU A 133 -6.22 -15.45 -19.75
C GLU A 133 -6.46 -15.29 -21.26
N ILE A 134 -5.84 -16.17 -22.05
CA ILE A 134 -5.99 -16.28 -23.49
C ILE A 134 -6.46 -17.68 -23.85
N LYS A 135 -7.43 -17.77 -24.76
CA LYS A 135 -7.96 -19.01 -25.31
C LYS A 135 -8.00 -18.91 -26.82
N VAL A 136 -7.54 -19.94 -27.52
CA VAL A 136 -7.72 -20.06 -28.97
C VAL A 136 -9.11 -20.63 -29.22
N ALA A 137 -9.92 -19.93 -30.02
CA ALA A 137 -11.28 -20.34 -30.36
C ALA A 137 -11.44 -20.38 -31.89
N PRO A 138 -12.21 -21.32 -32.46
CA PRO A 138 -12.75 -22.53 -31.83
C PRO A 138 -11.62 -23.49 -31.38
N PRO A 139 -11.91 -24.46 -30.49
CA PRO A 139 -10.91 -25.38 -29.91
C PRO A 139 -10.10 -26.17 -30.95
N HIS A 140 -10.59 -26.24 -32.20
CA HIS A 140 -9.87 -26.79 -33.34
C HIS A 140 -9.49 -25.66 -34.30
N ASN A 141 -8.34 -25.03 -34.02
CA ASN A 141 -7.69 -24.13 -34.94
C ASN A 141 -7.33 -24.91 -36.23
N LEU A 142 -7.63 -24.32 -37.39
CA LEU A 142 -7.29 -24.91 -38.67
C LEU A 142 -5.77 -24.84 -38.89
N PRO A 143 -5.11 -25.95 -39.28
CA PRO A 143 -3.66 -26.00 -39.38
C PRO A 143 -3.16 -25.14 -40.54
N LEU A 144 -2.05 -24.43 -40.30
CA LEU A 144 -1.38 -23.62 -41.31
C LEU A 144 -0.98 -24.48 -42.52
N GLY A 145 -1.32 -24.02 -43.72
CA GLY A 145 -1.12 -24.75 -44.98
C GLY A 145 -2.21 -25.79 -45.30
N GLY A 146 -3.16 -26.04 -44.39
CA GLY A 146 -4.34 -26.85 -44.65
C GLY A 146 -5.28 -26.19 -45.67
N ARG A 147 -6.30 -26.91 -46.10
CA ARG A 147 -7.37 -26.38 -46.95
C ARG A 147 -8.61 -26.07 -46.11
N ARG A 148 -9.31 -25.01 -46.46
CA ARG A 148 -10.64 -24.69 -45.92
C ARG A 148 -11.68 -25.70 -46.45
N SER A 149 -12.90 -25.62 -45.94
CA SER A 149 -14.04 -26.46 -46.35
C SER A 149 -14.39 -26.35 -47.84
N ASP A 150 -13.96 -25.29 -48.53
CA ASP A 150 -14.11 -25.11 -49.97
C ASP A 150 -13.12 -25.96 -50.81
N GLY A 151 -12.12 -26.58 -50.18
CA GLY A 151 -11.08 -27.38 -50.85
C GLY A 151 -10.09 -26.56 -51.69
N VAL A 152 -10.23 -25.24 -51.76
CA VAL A 152 -9.43 -24.36 -52.63
C VAL A 152 -8.58 -23.40 -51.79
N THR A 153 -9.15 -22.81 -50.75
CA THR A 153 -8.49 -21.78 -49.96
C THR A 153 -7.49 -22.40 -49.00
N ILE A 154 -6.23 -21.95 -49.08
CA ILE A 154 -5.16 -22.36 -48.17
C ILE A 154 -5.24 -21.52 -46.89
N ILE A 155 -5.13 -22.15 -45.73
CA ILE A 155 -5.01 -21.45 -44.46
C ILE A 155 -3.61 -20.85 -44.35
N GLN A 156 -3.52 -19.52 -44.42
CA GLN A 156 -2.26 -18.79 -44.36
C GLN A 156 -1.99 -18.11 -43.03
N LEU A 157 -2.95 -18.05 -42.11
CA LEU A 157 -2.80 -17.38 -40.81
C LEU A 157 -3.36 -18.25 -39.68
N GLU A 158 -2.60 -18.40 -38.61
CA GLU A 158 -3.02 -19.06 -37.37
C GLU A 158 -2.57 -18.26 -36.13
N PRO A 159 -3.33 -18.27 -35.03
CA PRO A 159 -4.69 -18.81 -34.90
C PRO A 159 -5.72 -18.01 -35.70
N GLN A 160 -6.88 -18.62 -36.02
CA GLN A 160 -7.96 -17.90 -36.74
C GLN A 160 -8.87 -17.08 -35.83
N GLN A 161 -8.95 -17.43 -34.54
CA GLN A 161 -9.63 -16.62 -33.55
C GLN A 161 -9.03 -16.85 -32.16
N VAL A 162 -9.03 -15.78 -31.37
CA VAL A 162 -8.49 -15.74 -30.01
C VAL A 162 -9.48 -15.00 -29.13
N GLU A 163 -9.76 -15.55 -27.96
CA GLU A 163 -10.55 -14.94 -26.90
C GLU A 163 -9.63 -14.62 -25.72
N ILE A 164 -9.55 -13.34 -25.39
CA ILE A 164 -8.75 -12.80 -24.29
C ILE A 164 -9.70 -12.28 -23.24
N ARG A 165 -9.51 -12.69 -21.99
CA ARG A 165 -10.14 -12.04 -20.83
C ARG A 165 -9.01 -11.38 -20.05
N MET A 166 -9.01 -10.05 -19.97
CA MET A 166 -7.86 -9.32 -19.43
C MET A 166 -8.24 -8.22 -18.46
N LYS A 167 -7.33 -7.96 -17.51
CA LYS A 167 -7.47 -6.88 -16.53
C LYS A 167 -6.87 -5.58 -17.04
N PRO A 168 -7.38 -4.42 -16.61
CA PRO A 168 -6.74 -3.14 -16.89
C PRO A 168 -5.31 -3.10 -16.35
N GLY A 169 -4.41 -2.49 -17.13
CA GLY A 169 -2.98 -2.40 -16.83
C GLY A 169 -2.20 -3.69 -17.09
N ASP A 170 -2.85 -4.78 -17.50
CA ASP A 170 -2.19 -6.04 -17.86
C ASP A 170 -1.86 -6.10 -19.36
N GLN A 171 -0.93 -6.98 -19.71
CA GLN A 171 -0.52 -7.22 -21.09
C GLN A 171 -0.37 -8.72 -21.37
N ILE A 172 -0.79 -9.15 -22.57
CA ILE A 172 -0.68 -10.54 -23.00
C ILE A 172 -0.19 -10.64 -24.44
N GLU A 173 0.69 -11.60 -24.69
CA GLU A 173 1.21 -11.86 -26.04
C GLU A 173 0.38 -12.94 -26.75
N VAL A 174 -0.11 -12.59 -27.93
CA VAL A 174 -0.79 -13.52 -28.84
C VAL A 174 0.19 -13.94 -29.94
N PRO A 175 0.63 -15.21 -29.98
CA PRO A 175 1.53 -15.68 -31.02
C PRO A 175 0.75 -16.01 -32.30
N PHE A 176 1.24 -15.50 -33.42
CA PHE A 176 0.72 -15.77 -34.75
C PHE A 176 1.78 -16.43 -35.63
N ARG A 177 1.32 -17.26 -36.56
CA ARG A 177 2.14 -17.81 -37.65
C ARG A 177 1.44 -17.57 -38.98
N TYR A 178 2.20 -17.08 -39.94
CA TYR A 178 1.76 -16.81 -41.30
C TYR A 178 2.53 -17.68 -42.30
N LEU A 179 1.85 -18.18 -43.34
CA LEU A 179 2.42 -18.91 -44.46
C LEU A 179 2.22 -18.10 -45.74
N HIS A 180 3.33 -17.62 -46.29
CA HIS A 180 3.30 -16.88 -47.53
C HIS A 180 3.04 -17.81 -48.73
N LYS A 181 1.97 -17.54 -49.47
CA LYS A 181 1.61 -18.21 -50.72
C LYS A 181 1.31 -17.15 -51.75
N LEU A 182 1.67 -17.40 -53.01
CA LEU A 182 1.31 -16.49 -54.10
C LEU A 182 -0.23 -16.39 -54.22
N PRO A 183 -0.78 -15.17 -54.30
CA PRO A 183 -2.21 -14.96 -54.57
C PRO A 183 -2.63 -15.63 -55.89
N LEU A 184 -3.87 -16.16 -55.94
CA LEU A 184 -4.43 -16.78 -57.15
C LEU A 184 -4.50 -15.82 -58.35
N SER A 185 -4.56 -14.52 -58.08
CA SER A 185 -4.54 -13.42 -59.06
C SER A 185 -3.17 -13.18 -59.71
N GLY A 186 -2.10 -13.83 -59.24
CA GLY A 186 -0.77 -13.76 -59.86
C GLY A 186 0.05 -12.49 -59.57
N TYR A 187 -0.44 -11.56 -58.73
CA TYR A 187 0.38 -10.44 -58.27
C TYR A 187 1.31 -10.88 -57.12
N GLU A 188 2.55 -10.41 -57.14
CA GLU A 188 3.56 -10.74 -56.15
C GLU A 188 3.50 -9.75 -54.96
N VAL A 189 3.26 -10.25 -53.75
CA VAL A 189 3.39 -9.48 -52.51
C VAL A 189 4.77 -9.71 -51.94
N ARG A 190 5.65 -8.71 -52.02
CA ARG A 190 7.07 -8.82 -51.63
C ARG A 190 7.34 -8.53 -50.16
N ASP A 191 6.43 -7.83 -49.49
CA ASP A 191 6.57 -7.43 -48.10
C ASP A 191 5.39 -7.96 -47.28
N PHE A 192 5.69 -8.56 -46.14
CA PHE A 192 4.68 -8.96 -45.17
C PHE A 192 4.25 -7.72 -44.38
N THR A 193 2.98 -7.34 -44.47
CA THR A 193 2.43 -6.18 -43.74
C THR A 193 1.19 -6.57 -42.95
N ILE A 194 1.21 -6.31 -41.65
CA ILE A 194 0.07 -6.54 -40.75
C ILE A 194 -0.93 -5.39 -40.87
N GLN A 195 -2.20 -5.74 -41.08
CA GLN A 195 -3.34 -4.83 -41.06
C GLN A 195 -4.27 -5.18 -39.90
N THR A 196 -4.92 -4.16 -39.34
CA THR A 196 -5.89 -4.34 -38.25
C THR A 196 -7.13 -3.49 -38.48
N SER A 197 -8.28 -3.91 -37.93
CA SER A 197 -9.39 -2.97 -37.71
C SER A 197 -8.99 -1.86 -36.73
N GLU A 198 -9.78 -0.79 -36.68
CA GLU A 198 -9.59 0.27 -35.68
C GLU A 198 -9.84 -0.30 -34.27
N PHE A 199 -8.90 -0.06 -33.35
CA PHE A 199 -8.96 -0.56 -31.98
C PHE A 199 -8.59 0.48 -30.91
N ARG A 200 -7.97 1.60 -31.29
CA ARG A 200 -7.47 2.58 -30.30
C ARG A 200 -8.63 3.29 -29.58
N SER A 201 -9.75 3.45 -30.28
CA SER A 201 -11.01 3.97 -29.71
C SER A 201 -11.66 3.03 -28.69
N LEU A 202 -11.19 1.78 -28.59
CA LEU A 202 -11.71 0.75 -27.68
C LEU A 202 -10.94 0.68 -26.34
N GLY A 203 -9.97 1.57 -26.11
CA GLY A 203 -9.15 1.57 -24.87
C GLY A 203 -8.07 0.48 -24.85
N ILE A 204 -7.78 -0.11 -26.01
CA ILE A 204 -6.81 -1.19 -26.20
C ILE A 204 -5.61 -0.65 -26.97
N ASP A 205 -4.42 -1.14 -26.65
CA ASP A 205 -3.22 -0.93 -27.44
C ASP A 205 -2.61 -2.26 -27.88
N ILE A 206 -2.12 -2.31 -29.11
CA ILE A 206 -1.55 -3.53 -29.72
C ILE A 206 -0.23 -3.17 -30.37
N GLU A 207 0.84 -3.72 -29.82
CA GLU A 207 2.19 -3.66 -30.36
C GLU A 207 2.53 -4.98 -31.07
N PHE A 208 3.20 -4.89 -32.22
CA PHE A 208 3.55 -6.06 -33.01
C PHE A 208 5.06 -6.25 -33.01
N THR A 209 5.50 -7.49 -32.81
CA THR A 209 6.88 -7.93 -32.99
C THR A 209 6.92 -9.05 -34.01
N ILE A 210 7.73 -8.91 -35.05
CA ILE A 210 7.82 -9.87 -36.15
C ILE A 210 9.20 -10.53 -36.13
N GLU A 211 9.26 -11.84 -36.33
CA GLU A 211 10.51 -12.57 -36.57
C GLU A 211 10.75 -12.64 -38.08
N CYS A 212 11.57 -11.71 -38.59
CA CYS A 212 11.86 -11.51 -40.00
C CYS A 212 13.29 -11.96 -40.30
N ASN A 213 13.44 -13.00 -41.13
CA ASN A 213 14.76 -13.48 -41.59
C ASN A 213 15.78 -13.79 -40.46
N GLY A 214 15.30 -14.20 -39.29
CA GLY A 214 16.12 -14.50 -38.11
C GLY A 214 16.33 -13.31 -37.15
N GLU A 215 15.81 -12.14 -37.48
CA GLU A 215 15.85 -10.94 -36.64
C GLU A 215 14.45 -10.60 -36.09
N LYS A 216 14.39 -10.09 -34.85
CA LYS A 216 13.14 -9.57 -34.28
C LYS A 216 13.02 -8.08 -34.58
N ILE A 217 11.96 -7.71 -35.28
CA ILE A 217 11.64 -6.33 -35.62
C ILE A 217 10.36 -5.89 -34.89
N ILE A 218 10.38 -4.70 -34.30
CA ILE A 218 9.18 -4.08 -33.73
C ILE A 218 8.49 -3.29 -34.84
N GLY A 219 7.22 -3.57 -35.07
CA GLY A 219 6.43 -2.92 -36.10
C GLY A 219 5.56 -3.89 -36.88
N ARG A 220 5.12 -3.44 -38.06
CA ARG A 220 4.08 -4.12 -38.84
C ARG A 220 4.57 -4.66 -40.18
N VAL A 221 5.82 -4.44 -40.55
CA VAL A 221 6.34 -4.72 -41.90
C VAL A 221 7.60 -5.57 -41.83
N CYS A 222 7.64 -6.69 -42.54
CA CYS A 222 8.84 -7.51 -42.78
C CYS A 222 9.11 -7.55 -44.30
N PRO A 223 10.21 -6.94 -44.79
CA PRO A 223 10.46 -6.81 -46.21
C PRO A 223 11.09 -8.07 -46.82
N GLY A 224 10.88 -8.25 -48.13
CA GLY A 224 11.61 -9.24 -48.93
C GLY A 224 11.27 -10.70 -48.61
N ILE A 225 9.98 -11.01 -48.41
CA ILE A 225 9.50 -12.35 -48.12
C ILE A 225 9.54 -13.24 -49.38
N LYS A 226 9.88 -14.52 -49.20
CA LYS A 226 9.97 -15.51 -50.27
C LYS A 226 8.71 -16.38 -50.32
N PRO A 227 8.32 -16.91 -51.50
CA PRO A 227 7.28 -17.94 -51.60
C PRO A 227 7.51 -19.09 -50.62
N ASP A 228 6.43 -19.58 -50.00
CA ASP A 228 6.44 -20.66 -49.02
C ASP A 228 7.17 -20.36 -47.68
N GLN A 229 7.62 -19.12 -47.49
CA GLN A 229 8.20 -18.68 -46.22
C GLN A 229 7.14 -18.64 -45.13
N LYS A 230 7.52 -19.13 -43.94
CA LYS A 230 6.75 -18.99 -42.71
C LYS A 230 7.28 -17.81 -41.91
N ILE A 231 6.37 -17.01 -41.38
CA ILE A 231 6.68 -15.83 -40.57
C ILE A 231 5.97 -15.98 -39.23
N SER A 232 6.72 -15.84 -38.14
CA SER A 232 6.18 -15.79 -36.78
C SER A 232 6.09 -14.34 -36.34
N PHE A 233 4.99 -13.95 -35.72
CA PHE A 233 4.85 -12.62 -35.14
C PHE A 233 3.98 -12.66 -33.89
N ASN A 234 4.25 -11.79 -32.93
CA ASN A 234 3.46 -11.65 -31.70
C ASN A 234 2.69 -10.34 -31.72
N ALA A 235 1.45 -10.37 -31.24
CA ALA A 235 0.68 -9.18 -30.90
C ALA A 235 0.65 -9.05 -29.37
N THR A 236 1.31 -8.04 -28.84
CA THR A 236 1.25 -7.68 -27.42
C THR A 236 0.04 -6.78 -27.20
N VAL A 237 -1.01 -7.35 -26.61
CA VAL A 237 -2.28 -6.66 -26.35
C VAL A 237 -2.26 -6.12 -24.92
N SER A 238 -2.53 -4.83 -24.76
CA SER A 238 -2.67 -4.18 -23.45
C SER A 238 -4.02 -3.46 -23.31
N LEU A 239 -4.59 -3.50 -22.11
CA LEU A 239 -5.83 -2.81 -21.77
C LEU A 239 -5.50 -1.64 -20.86
N LYS A 240 -5.81 -0.41 -21.27
CA LYS A 240 -5.42 0.78 -20.49
C LYS A 240 -6.28 0.98 -19.26
N ASP A 241 -7.60 0.98 -19.45
CA ASP A 241 -8.57 1.24 -18.41
C ASP A 241 -9.91 0.54 -18.73
N CYS A 242 -10.89 0.75 -17.85
CA CYS A 242 -12.26 0.26 -18.02
C CYS A 242 -13.21 1.29 -18.65
N SER A 243 -12.70 2.28 -19.37
CA SER A 243 -13.54 3.32 -20.00
C SER A 243 -14.51 2.75 -21.04
N LYS A 244 -14.21 1.57 -21.59
CA LYS A 244 -15.04 0.82 -22.55
C LYS A 244 -15.24 -0.61 -22.05
N PRO A 245 -16.27 -0.89 -21.23
CA PRO A 245 -16.45 -2.20 -20.58
C PRO A 245 -17.02 -3.28 -21.52
N ASN A 246 -17.30 -2.97 -22.77
CA ASN A 246 -17.89 -3.90 -23.72
C ASN A 246 -16.84 -4.80 -24.37
N LEU A 247 -17.29 -5.96 -24.87
CA LEU A 247 -16.48 -6.83 -25.71
C LEU A 247 -15.90 -6.04 -26.90
N ALA A 248 -14.58 -6.03 -27.02
CA ALA A 248 -13.88 -5.50 -28.17
C ALA A 248 -13.55 -6.61 -29.15
N ALA A 249 -13.72 -6.35 -30.44
CA ALA A 249 -13.35 -7.28 -31.50
C ALA A 249 -12.35 -6.58 -32.44
N VAL A 250 -11.15 -7.14 -32.56
CA VAL A 250 -10.10 -6.63 -33.43
C VAL A 250 -9.80 -7.67 -34.50
N SER A 251 -9.92 -7.29 -35.77
CA SER A 251 -9.46 -8.13 -36.87
C SER A 251 -7.97 -7.88 -37.12
N VAL A 252 -7.21 -8.96 -37.33
CA VAL A 252 -5.80 -8.95 -37.72
C VAL A 252 -5.67 -9.68 -39.04
N GLY A 253 -5.27 -8.98 -40.09
CA GLY A 253 -5.10 -9.52 -41.44
C GLY A 253 -3.73 -9.20 -42.01
N ILE A 254 -3.40 -9.82 -43.14
CA ILE A 254 -2.17 -9.54 -43.88
C ILE A 254 -2.52 -8.82 -45.18
N TYR A 255 -1.83 -7.72 -45.46
CA TYR A 255 -2.07 -6.92 -46.66
C TYR A 255 -1.98 -7.77 -47.93
N GLY A 256 -2.96 -7.62 -48.82
CA GLY A 256 -3.02 -8.34 -50.09
C GLY A 256 -3.54 -9.78 -49.99
N TYR A 257 -4.01 -10.23 -48.82
CA TYR A 257 -4.62 -11.54 -48.61
C TYR A 257 -5.98 -11.43 -47.94
N ASN A 258 -6.84 -12.43 -48.14
CA ASN A 258 -8.16 -12.52 -47.50
C ASN A 258 -8.12 -13.26 -46.15
N THR A 259 -6.95 -13.62 -45.65
CA THR A 259 -6.80 -14.30 -44.37
C THR A 259 -6.85 -13.31 -43.22
N VAL A 260 -7.83 -13.50 -42.34
CA VAL A 260 -8.09 -12.64 -41.18
C VAL A 260 -8.22 -13.53 -39.95
N SER A 261 -7.61 -13.09 -38.86
CA SER A 261 -7.80 -13.62 -37.52
C SER A 261 -8.59 -12.63 -36.66
N ALA A 262 -9.47 -13.12 -35.79
CA ALA A 262 -10.26 -12.29 -34.88
C ALA A 262 -9.73 -12.39 -33.45
N ILE A 263 -9.45 -11.26 -32.82
CA ILE A 263 -9.13 -11.17 -31.38
C ILE A 263 -10.35 -10.57 -30.68
N PHE A 264 -11.00 -11.37 -29.84
CA PHE A 264 -12.08 -10.95 -28.96
C PHE A 264 -11.53 -10.66 -27.57
N ILE A 265 -11.71 -9.44 -27.08
CA ILE A 265 -11.14 -8.97 -25.81
C ILE A 265 -12.30 -8.63 -24.87
N THR A 266 -12.43 -9.40 -23.80
CA THR A 266 -13.39 -9.16 -22.71
C THR A 266 -12.66 -8.50 -21.55
N PRO A 267 -12.91 -7.22 -21.26
CA PRO A 267 -12.28 -6.54 -20.14
C PRO A 267 -12.87 -7.05 -18.81
N ILE A 268 -12.01 -7.29 -17.82
CA ILE A 268 -12.40 -7.70 -16.47
C ILE A 268 -12.37 -6.45 -15.57
N CYS A 269 -13.49 -5.76 -15.51
CA CYS A 269 -13.64 -4.47 -14.80
C CYS A 269 -14.37 -4.56 -13.46
N GLY A 270 -14.84 -5.74 -13.10
CA GLY A 270 -15.76 -5.96 -11.99
C GLY A 270 -15.68 -7.37 -11.47
N CYS A 271 -16.40 -7.61 -10.38
CA CYS A 271 -16.45 -8.91 -9.75
C CYS A 271 -17.80 -9.58 -10.00
N GLU A 272 -17.79 -10.91 -10.13
CA GLU A 272 -19.04 -11.64 -10.38
C GLU A 272 -20.07 -11.44 -9.25
N CYS A 273 -19.60 -11.29 -8.00
CA CYS A 273 -20.44 -11.00 -6.84
C CYS A 273 -21.10 -9.61 -6.86
N GLU A 274 -20.69 -8.70 -7.74
CA GLU A 274 -21.33 -7.39 -7.92
C GLU A 274 -22.56 -7.49 -8.81
N HIS A 275 -22.70 -8.56 -9.59
CA HIS A 275 -23.87 -8.77 -10.42
C HIS A 275 -25.13 -8.91 -9.57
N SER A 276 -26.21 -8.25 -9.97
CA SER A 276 -27.47 -8.17 -9.20
C SER A 276 -28.13 -9.52 -8.89
N ARG A 277 -27.74 -10.58 -9.62
CA ARG A 277 -28.20 -11.97 -9.42
C ARG A 277 -27.41 -12.72 -8.33
N GLN A 278 -26.19 -12.27 -8.05
CA GLN A 278 -25.27 -12.86 -7.07
C GLN A 278 -25.34 -12.14 -5.71
N GLN A 279 -25.96 -10.95 -5.66
CA GLN A 279 -26.15 -10.19 -4.44
C GLN A 279 -27.19 -10.84 -3.52
N GLU A 280 -26.89 -10.89 -2.22
CA GLU A 280 -27.87 -11.34 -1.23
C GLU A 280 -28.75 -10.15 -0.84
N ARG A 281 -29.98 -10.13 -1.38
CA ARG A 281 -30.92 -9.04 -1.15
C ARG A 281 -31.49 -9.09 0.26
N ARG A 282 -31.65 -7.93 0.91
CA ARG A 282 -32.16 -7.80 2.29
C ARG A 282 -31.45 -8.78 3.23
N SER A 283 -30.12 -8.77 3.17
CA SER A 283 -29.32 -9.75 3.90
C SER A 283 -29.50 -9.60 5.42
N PRO A 284 -29.65 -10.70 6.18
CA PRO A 284 -29.61 -10.65 7.63
C PRO A 284 -28.28 -10.07 8.16
N ARG A 285 -27.19 -10.19 7.39
CA ARG A 285 -25.89 -9.58 7.73
C ARG A 285 -25.90 -8.07 7.64
N CYS A 286 -26.83 -7.51 6.87
CA CYS A 286 -27.08 -6.09 6.70
C CYS A 286 -28.37 -5.65 7.43
N SER A 287 -28.69 -6.31 8.56
CA SER A 287 -29.83 -5.98 9.41
C SER A 287 -31.18 -5.95 8.66
N TYR A 288 -31.31 -6.76 7.60
CA TYR A 288 -32.45 -6.76 6.66
C TYR A 288 -32.75 -5.39 6.02
N SER A 289 -31.82 -4.45 6.15
CA SER A 289 -31.94 -3.02 5.79
C SER A 289 -30.93 -2.63 4.71
N GLY A 290 -30.59 -3.59 3.85
CA GLY A 290 -29.63 -3.45 2.78
C GLY A 290 -29.30 -4.78 2.11
N ASN A 291 -28.56 -4.70 1.02
CA ASN A 291 -28.10 -5.87 0.26
C ASN A 291 -26.64 -6.15 0.59
N LEU A 292 -26.26 -7.42 0.69
CA LEU A 292 -24.86 -7.81 0.82
C LEU A 292 -24.26 -8.02 -0.57
N VAL A 293 -23.27 -7.20 -0.90
CA VAL A 293 -22.60 -7.17 -2.21
C VAL A 293 -21.10 -7.36 -2.00
N CYS A 294 -20.55 -8.47 -2.49
CA CYS A 294 -19.12 -8.81 -2.34
C CYS A 294 -18.56 -8.65 -0.91
N GLY A 295 -19.36 -9.00 0.10
CA GLY A 295 -18.97 -8.92 1.52
C GLY A 295 -19.17 -7.55 2.18
N VAL A 296 -19.70 -6.56 1.45
CA VAL A 296 -20.01 -5.21 1.95
C VAL A 296 -21.52 -4.98 1.91
N CYS A 297 -22.06 -4.33 2.93
CA CYS A 297 -23.47 -3.96 2.95
C CYS A 297 -23.72 -2.67 2.16
N GLN A 298 -24.62 -2.75 1.19
CA GLN A 298 -25.20 -1.60 0.50
C GLN A 298 -26.55 -1.29 1.17
N CYS A 299 -26.56 -0.26 2.02
CA CYS A 299 -27.72 0.07 2.84
C CYS A 299 -28.87 0.69 2.05
N ASP A 300 -30.09 0.41 2.51
CA ASP A 300 -31.29 1.05 2.02
C ASP A 300 -31.30 2.55 2.38
N HIS A 301 -32.18 3.32 1.74
CA HIS A 301 -32.32 4.75 2.02
C HIS A 301 -32.64 5.02 3.49
N GLY A 302 -31.97 6.00 4.11
CA GLY A 302 -32.14 6.34 5.53
C GLY A 302 -31.41 5.43 6.51
N LYS A 303 -30.65 4.44 6.01
CA LYS A 303 -29.86 3.51 6.82
C LYS A 303 -28.37 3.72 6.62
N GLY A 304 -27.58 3.41 7.64
CA GLY A 304 -26.13 3.49 7.61
C GLY A 304 -25.45 2.56 8.62
N GLY A 305 -24.14 2.67 8.74
CA GLY A 305 -23.32 1.72 9.50
C GLY A 305 -22.84 0.56 8.65
N GLU A 306 -21.92 -0.23 9.22
CA GLU A 306 -21.26 -1.33 8.51
C GLU A 306 -22.23 -2.45 8.13
N ARG A 307 -23.28 -2.63 8.93
CA ARG A 307 -24.34 -3.65 8.75
C ARG A 307 -25.71 -3.01 8.57
N CYS A 308 -25.78 -1.75 8.15
CA CYS A 308 -27.02 -1.01 7.99
C CYS A 308 -27.89 -0.97 9.26
N GLU A 309 -27.24 -1.02 10.42
CA GLU A 309 -27.86 -1.07 11.74
C GLU A 309 -28.30 0.32 12.25
N CYS A 310 -27.79 1.40 11.65
CA CYS A 310 -28.03 2.76 12.10
C CYS A 310 -29.17 3.41 11.31
N ASP A 311 -30.13 4.01 12.01
CA ASP A 311 -31.12 4.92 11.44
C ASP A 311 -30.55 6.32 11.34
N LEU A 312 -30.35 6.84 10.12
CA LEU A 312 -29.68 8.14 9.90
C LEU A 312 -30.40 9.30 10.60
N ASP A 313 -31.74 9.32 10.53
CA ASP A 313 -32.58 10.36 11.14
C ASP A 313 -32.37 10.44 12.66
N LYS A 314 -32.16 9.30 13.33
CA LYS A 314 -31.94 9.24 14.78
C LYS A 314 -30.66 9.97 15.20
N TYR A 315 -29.68 10.01 14.32
CA TYR A 315 -28.39 10.66 14.55
C TYR A 315 -28.30 12.05 13.89
N GLY A 316 -29.41 12.55 13.35
CA GLY A 316 -29.49 13.88 12.75
C GLY A 316 -28.64 14.04 11.48
N VAL A 317 -28.38 12.94 10.77
CA VAL A 317 -27.59 12.93 9.53
C VAL A 317 -28.45 12.49 8.35
N SER A 318 -28.10 12.94 7.15
CA SER A 318 -28.85 12.61 5.93
C SER A 318 -28.17 11.54 5.08
N LYS A 319 -26.87 11.31 5.32
CA LYS A 319 -26.04 10.37 4.56
C LYS A 319 -25.23 9.46 5.47
N ALA A 320 -24.96 8.24 5.01
CA ALA A 320 -24.18 7.26 5.76
C ALA A 320 -22.73 7.72 6.00
N GLU A 321 -22.14 8.49 5.07
CA GLU A 321 -20.78 9.01 5.22
C GLU A 321 -20.65 10.04 6.36
N GLU A 322 -21.74 10.74 6.68
CA GLU A 322 -21.77 11.73 7.76
C GLU A 322 -21.66 11.07 9.14
N LEU A 323 -22.15 9.82 9.30
CA LEU A 323 -22.00 9.06 10.55
C LEU A 323 -20.53 8.91 10.94
N THR A 324 -19.68 8.54 9.99
CA THR A 324 -18.24 8.37 10.25
C THR A 324 -17.58 9.70 10.60
N GLY A 325 -18.10 10.82 10.07
CA GLY A 325 -17.66 12.17 10.42
C GLY A 325 -17.92 12.55 11.88
N LEU A 326 -19.02 12.07 12.48
CA LEU A 326 -19.36 12.33 13.90
C LEU A 326 -18.37 11.71 14.90
N CYS A 327 -17.55 10.76 14.45
CA CYS A 327 -16.50 10.11 15.23
C CYS A 327 -15.13 10.78 15.08
N ARG A 328 -15.05 11.94 14.40
CA ARG A 328 -13.85 12.76 14.32
C ARG A 328 -14.06 14.00 15.17
N GLU A 329 -13.04 14.36 15.94
CA GLU A 329 -13.05 15.61 16.71
C GLU A 329 -13.13 16.85 15.80
N HIS A 330 -12.42 16.80 14.66
CA HIS A 330 -12.44 17.82 13.61
C HIS A 330 -12.18 17.16 12.25
N LYS A 331 -12.38 17.88 11.13
CA LYS A 331 -12.38 17.30 9.77
C LYS A 331 -11.14 16.46 9.42
N GLN A 332 -9.97 16.82 9.95
CA GLN A 332 -8.69 16.14 9.68
C GLN A 332 -8.29 15.14 10.79
N ALA A 333 -9.04 15.09 11.90
CA ALA A 333 -8.75 14.16 13.00
C ALA A 333 -8.93 12.71 12.54
N GLN A 334 -8.20 11.81 13.18
CA GLN A 334 -8.41 10.38 13.02
C GLN A 334 -9.76 9.96 13.63
N ILE A 335 -10.38 8.93 13.06
CA ILE A 335 -11.64 8.39 13.58
C ILE A 335 -11.35 7.77 14.95
N CYS A 336 -12.08 8.21 15.98
CA CYS A 336 -11.92 7.73 17.35
C CYS A 336 -10.46 7.73 17.83
N SER A 337 -9.67 8.73 17.43
CA SER A 337 -8.25 8.88 17.78
C SER A 337 -7.40 7.63 17.47
N ASN A 338 -7.84 6.76 16.56
CA ASN A 338 -7.28 5.43 16.30
C ASN A 338 -7.20 4.51 17.54
N LYS A 339 -8.02 4.76 18.56
CA LYS A 339 -8.10 3.99 19.81
C LYS A 339 -9.50 3.42 20.06
N GLY A 340 -10.30 3.31 19.00
CA GLY A 340 -11.72 2.94 19.08
C GLY A 340 -12.34 2.66 17.71
N GLN A 341 -13.52 2.08 17.73
CA GLN A 341 -14.34 1.83 16.54
C GLN A 341 -15.51 2.79 16.49
N CYS A 342 -15.77 3.39 15.32
CA CYS A 342 -16.95 4.23 15.11
C CYS A 342 -18.18 3.36 14.85
N LYS A 343 -19.18 3.44 15.73
CA LYS A 343 -20.48 2.76 15.61
C LYS A 343 -21.59 3.81 15.63
N CYS A 344 -22.30 3.96 14.51
CA CYS A 344 -23.40 4.92 14.34
C CYS A 344 -23.06 6.35 14.80
N GLY A 345 -21.86 6.84 14.50
CA GLY A 345 -21.43 8.19 14.89
C GLY A 345 -20.99 8.34 16.35
N GLN A 346 -20.77 7.24 17.05
CA GLN A 346 -20.23 7.20 18.40
C GLN A 346 -18.99 6.33 18.46
N CYS A 347 -17.97 6.75 19.20
CA CYS A 347 -16.76 5.97 19.38
C CYS A 347 -16.92 4.93 20.49
N GLN A 348 -16.61 3.68 20.16
CA GLN A 348 -16.48 2.59 21.10
C GLN A 348 -14.99 2.32 21.33
N CYS A 349 -14.47 2.76 22.47
CA CYS A 349 -13.04 2.69 22.77
C CYS A 349 -12.58 1.24 23.01
N GLU A 350 -11.32 0.96 22.67
CA GLU A 350 -10.79 -0.41 22.67
C GLU A 350 -10.46 -0.96 24.06
N ALA A 351 -10.32 -0.10 25.07
CA ALA A 351 -9.99 -0.49 26.44
C ALA A 351 -10.66 0.44 27.46
N ASP A 352 -10.90 -0.06 28.67
CA ASP A 352 -11.60 0.68 29.74
C ASP A 352 -10.82 1.91 30.24
N TYR A 353 -9.49 1.91 30.10
CA TYR A 353 -8.64 3.06 30.42
C TYR A 353 -8.56 4.09 29.28
N ILE A 354 -9.17 3.80 28.12
CA ILE A 354 -9.29 4.72 27.00
C ILE A 354 -10.70 5.30 27.00
N SER A 355 -10.81 6.61 27.08
CA SER A 355 -12.09 7.31 27.27
C SER A 355 -12.16 8.60 26.46
N GLY A 356 -13.25 9.34 26.61
CA GLY A 356 -13.54 10.55 25.82
C GLY A 356 -14.45 10.27 24.64
N ARG A 357 -15.05 11.32 24.09
CA ARG A 357 -16.05 11.21 23.00
C ARG A 357 -15.44 10.61 21.74
N TYR A 358 -14.14 10.81 21.54
CA TYR A 358 -13.36 10.37 20.40
C TYR A 358 -12.22 9.42 20.82
N CYS A 359 -12.32 8.78 21.99
CA CYS A 359 -11.28 7.90 22.55
C CYS A 359 -9.89 8.57 22.66
N GLU A 360 -9.88 9.89 22.89
CA GLU A 360 -8.69 10.73 22.95
C GLU A 360 -7.92 10.60 24.27
N CYS A 361 -8.60 10.15 25.33
CA CYS A 361 -8.05 10.12 26.68
C CYS A 361 -7.49 8.75 27.04
N ASP A 362 -6.29 8.72 27.59
CA ASP A 362 -5.61 7.49 28.03
C ASP A 362 -5.23 7.61 29.51
N SER A 363 -6.04 7.01 30.38
CA SER A 363 -5.86 7.14 31.83
C SER A 363 -4.70 6.31 32.40
N SER A 364 -4.07 5.46 31.59
CA SER A 364 -2.86 4.73 31.99
C SER A 364 -1.62 5.63 32.11
N SER A 365 -1.65 6.82 31.52
CA SER A 365 -0.51 7.76 31.49
C SER A 365 -0.42 8.66 32.72
N CYS A 366 -1.33 8.52 33.69
CA CYS A 366 -1.33 9.35 34.89
C CYS A 366 -0.13 9.07 35.82
N PRO A 367 0.26 10.04 36.67
CA PRO A 367 1.33 9.87 37.63
C PRO A 367 1.13 8.64 38.54
N LEU A 368 2.20 7.86 38.70
CA LEU A 368 2.24 6.70 39.59
C LEU A 368 2.85 7.09 40.94
N SER A 369 2.35 6.49 42.03
CA SER A 369 3.04 6.51 43.32
C SER A 369 4.32 5.68 43.27
N VAL A 370 5.13 5.80 44.33
CA VAL A 370 6.30 4.93 44.56
C VAL A 370 5.90 3.45 44.65
N SER A 371 4.66 3.15 45.06
CA SER A 371 4.08 1.79 45.11
C SER A 371 3.47 1.33 43.77
N GLY A 372 3.55 2.14 42.70
CA GLY A 372 3.03 1.81 41.38
C GLY A 372 1.52 2.02 41.20
N GLN A 373 0.85 2.74 42.10
CA GLN A 373 -0.58 3.03 42.00
C GLN A 373 -0.82 4.34 41.23
N ILE A 374 -1.70 4.31 40.23
CA ILE A 374 -2.14 5.52 39.51
C ILE A 374 -2.80 6.47 40.51
N CYS A 375 -2.43 7.75 40.47
CA CYS A 375 -2.94 8.78 41.37
C CYS A 375 -2.79 8.43 42.87
N SER A 376 -1.74 7.66 43.20
CA SER A 376 -1.50 7.15 44.55
C SER A 376 -2.68 6.39 45.17
N GLY A 377 -3.59 5.87 44.33
CA GLY A 377 -4.79 5.15 44.75
C GLY A 377 -5.84 6.01 45.46
N ARG A 378 -5.75 7.35 45.38
CA ARG A 378 -6.62 8.31 46.11
C ARG A 378 -7.14 9.44 45.21
N GLY A 379 -7.36 9.12 43.94
CA GLY A 379 -7.88 10.08 42.99
C GLY A 379 -8.20 9.45 41.66
N THR A 380 -9.04 10.15 40.92
CA THR A 380 -9.45 9.80 39.57
C THR A 380 -8.51 10.45 38.56
N CYS A 381 -7.98 9.63 37.65
CA CYS A 381 -7.11 10.12 36.59
C CYS A 381 -7.92 10.91 35.54
N GLN A 382 -7.56 12.17 35.32
CA GLN A 382 -8.17 13.01 34.30
C GLN A 382 -7.34 12.97 33.01
N CYS A 383 -7.82 12.17 32.05
CA CYS A 383 -7.29 12.07 30.69
C CYS A 383 -5.76 11.81 30.62
N GLY A 384 -5.20 11.08 31.59
CA GLY A 384 -3.77 10.75 31.64
C GLY A 384 -2.84 11.89 32.05
N LYS A 385 -3.37 13.05 32.44
CA LYS A 385 -2.56 14.25 32.70
C LYS A 385 -2.40 14.56 34.17
N TYR A 386 -3.51 14.70 34.89
CA TYR A 386 -3.51 15.06 36.30
C TYR A 386 -4.49 14.19 37.08
N CYS A 387 -4.25 14.10 38.38
CA CYS A 387 -5.08 13.34 39.30
C CYS A 387 -6.05 14.30 39.97
N ASN A 388 -7.34 14.08 39.77
CA ASN A 388 -8.36 14.72 40.57
C ASN A 388 -8.53 13.89 41.85
N CYS A 389 -8.06 14.40 42.98
CA CYS A 389 -8.15 13.68 44.24
C CYS A 389 -9.60 13.53 44.69
N ASP A 390 -9.85 12.50 45.49
CA ASP A 390 -11.12 12.38 46.20
C ASP A 390 -11.10 13.33 47.41
N ASP A 391 -12.15 14.17 47.57
CA ASP A 391 -12.31 15.11 48.71
C ASP A 391 -12.79 14.38 49.98
N ASP A 392 -12.31 13.17 50.21
CA ASP A 392 -12.66 12.39 51.39
C ASP A 392 -11.96 12.97 52.63
N PRO A 393 -12.70 13.45 53.65
CA PRO A 393 -12.11 13.98 54.87
C PRO A 393 -11.61 12.87 55.82
N GLU A 394 -11.97 11.60 55.61
CA GLU A 394 -11.64 10.50 56.50
C GLU A 394 -10.14 10.37 56.81
N PRO A 395 -9.20 10.45 55.84
CA PRO A 395 -7.75 10.32 56.09
C PRO A 395 -7.15 11.45 56.94
N CYS A 396 -7.86 12.59 57.01
CA CYS A 396 -7.51 13.77 57.78
C CYS A 396 -8.26 13.86 59.11
N THR A 397 -9.19 12.94 59.37
CA THR A 397 -10.06 12.96 60.54
C THR A 397 -9.48 12.11 61.65
N GLU A 398 -9.32 12.70 62.83
CA GLU A 398 -8.82 12.02 64.02
C GLU A 398 -9.77 12.33 65.19
N ASN A 399 -10.26 11.29 65.86
CA ASN A 399 -11.27 11.41 66.93
C ASN A 399 -12.52 12.21 66.52
N GLY A 400 -12.93 12.11 65.25
CA GLY A 400 -14.09 12.82 64.71
C GLY A 400 -13.83 14.29 64.35
N VAL A 401 -12.58 14.77 64.42
CA VAL A 401 -12.20 16.13 64.05
C VAL A 401 -11.26 16.10 62.85
N THR A 402 -11.65 16.76 61.75
CA THR A 402 -10.82 16.89 60.54
C THR A 402 -9.82 18.02 60.70
N CYS A 403 -8.53 17.73 60.54
CA CYS A 403 -7.45 18.72 60.63
C CYS A 403 -7.52 19.63 61.87
N PHE A 404 -7.94 19.06 63.01
CA PHE A 404 -8.12 19.76 64.30
C PHE A 404 -8.97 21.05 64.21
N ASN A 405 -9.87 21.16 63.22
CA ASN A 405 -10.64 22.36 62.88
C ASN A 405 -9.80 23.60 62.52
N ASN A 406 -8.50 23.41 62.29
CA ASN A 406 -7.54 24.48 61.97
C ASN A 406 -7.02 24.37 60.53
N GLY A 407 -7.78 23.71 59.67
CA GLY A 407 -7.45 23.52 58.27
C GLY A 407 -8.54 22.77 57.55
N TYR A 408 -8.31 22.50 56.27
CA TYR A 408 -9.17 21.67 55.44
C TYR A 408 -8.38 20.49 54.88
N CYS A 409 -9.07 19.37 54.65
CA CYS A 409 -8.46 18.20 54.05
C CYS A 409 -8.42 18.38 52.53
N GLU A 410 -7.23 18.36 51.95
CA GLU A 410 -7.02 18.44 50.50
C GLU A 410 -6.20 17.22 50.08
N CYS A 411 -6.75 16.35 49.23
CA CYS A 411 -6.10 15.10 48.79
C CYS A 411 -5.62 14.20 49.96
N GLY A 412 -6.36 14.14 51.07
CA GLY A 412 -5.98 13.35 52.25
C GLY A 412 -4.82 13.93 53.07
N LYS A 413 -4.44 15.19 52.83
CA LYS A 413 -3.48 15.97 53.62
C LYS A 413 -4.13 17.22 54.17
N CYS A 414 -3.84 17.56 55.43
CA CYS A 414 -4.33 18.81 55.99
C CYS A 414 -3.60 20.01 55.41
N SER A 415 -4.35 20.92 54.80
CA SER A 415 -3.93 22.28 54.47
C SER A 415 -4.33 23.19 55.63
N CYS A 416 -3.34 23.69 56.37
CA CYS A 416 -3.58 24.42 57.61
C CYS A 416 -3.91 25.89 57.34
N ASN A 417 -4.84 26.40 58.13
CA ASN A 417 -5.15 27.82 58.18
C ASN A 417 -3.95 28.60 58.75
N VAL A 418 -3.87 29.89 58.44
CA VAL A 418 -2.79 30.78 58.90
C VAL A 418 -2.62 30.70 60.42
N GLY A 419 -1.36 30.57 60.88
CA GLY A 419 -1.04 30.44 62.31
C GLY A 419 -1.08 29.01 62.84
N TRP A 420 -1.30 28.01 61.98
CA TRP A 420 -1.27 26.60 62.34
C TRP A 420 -0.38 25.80 61.40
N THR A 421 0.33 24.83 61.96
CA THR A 421 1.26 23.95 61.26
C THR A 421 1.13 22.51 61.79
N GLY A 422 1.98 21.62 61.26
CA GLY A 422 1.92 20.19 61.51
C GLY A 422 1.06 19.45 60.49
N ASN A 423 1.24 18.13 60.42
CA ASN A 423 0.54 17.24 59.48
C ASN A 423 -0.99 17.16 59.70
N ARG A 424 -1.47 17.70 60.82
CA ARG A 424 -2.88 17.72 61.23
C ARG A 424 -3.36 19.11 61.67
N CYS A 425 -2.55 20.16 61.51
CA CYS A 425 -2.88 21.52 61.96
C CYS A 425 -3.12 21.64 63.48
N ASN A 426 -2.44 20.81 64.26
CA ASN A 426 -2.54 20.77 65.72
C ASN A 426 -1.48 21.62 66.43
N ILE A 427 -0.54 22.20 65.70
CA ILE A 427 0.56 22.99 66.26
C ILE A 427 0.32 24.45 65.90
N PRO A 428 0.11 25.36 66.87
CA PRO A 428 0.09 26.79 66.57
C PRO A 428 1.49 27.24 66.15
N GLU A 429 1.58 27.97 65.05
CA GLU A 429 2.83 28.56 64.56
C GLU A 429 3.26 29.64 65.54
N SER A 430 4.28 29.35 66.35
CA SER A 430 4.83 30.34 67.28
C SER A 430 5.41 31.49 66.47
N LEU A 431 4.82 32.68 66.60
CA LEU A 431 5.44 33.92 66.13
C LEU A 431 6.86 34.00 66.70
N PRO A 432 7.90 34.33 65.90
CA PRO A 432 9.23 34.52 66.46
C PRO A 432 9.20 35.70 67.42
N GLU A 433 9.48 35.45 68.70
CA GLU A 433 9.91 36.52 69.61
C GLU A 433 11.23 37.09 69.09
N GLU A 434 11.26 38.41 68.90
CA GLU A 434 12.48 39.16 68.61
C GLU A 434 13.49 38.98 69.75
N SER A 435 14.60 38.29 69.48
CA SER A 435 15.85 38.55 70.21
C SER A 435 17.10 38.19 69.41
N SER A 436 17.72 39.24 68.89
CA SER A 436 19.18 39.49 68.86
C SER A 436 20.15 38.45 68.28
N THR A 437 20.63 38.79 67.08
CA THR A 437 22.04 38.79 66.62
C THR A 437 22.87 37.50 66.69
N SER A 438 23.19 36.96 65.52
CA SER A 438 24.60 36.84 65.12
C SER A 438 24.75 37.00 63.60
N ASN A 439 25.77 37.76 63.21
CA ASN A 439 26.10 38.14 61.85
C ASN A 439 26.39 36.93 60.95
N PHE A 440 25.76 36.89 59.77
CA PHE A 440 26.44 36.45 58.56
C PHE A 440 25.99 37.31 57.38
N GLN A 441 26.95 38.00 56.78
CA GLN A 441 26.76 38.93 55.67
C GLN A 441 26.14 38.23 54.47
N SER A 442 25.09 38.84 53.92
CA SER A 442 24.76 38.70 52.51
C SER A 442 24.84 40.08 51.89
N THR A 443 25.88 40.28 51.09
CA THR A 443 26.06 41.45 50.24
C THR A 443 24.89 41.56 49.25
N THR A 444 24.40 42.79 49.13
CA THR A 444 23.32 43.22 48.28
C THR A 444 23.74 43.43 46.81
N ASN A 445 22.70 43.63 46.00
CA ASN A 445 22.62 44.36 44.71
C ASN A 445 22.46 43.42 43.50
N ALA A 446 21.43 43.59 42.64
CA ALA A 446 20.86 44.85 42.17
C ALA A 446 19.35 44.80 41.86
N GLU A 447 18.77 46.00 41.93
CA GLU A 447 17.40 46.43 41.69
C GLU A 447 16.98 46.36 40.20
N PHE A 448 15.68 46.28 39.90
CA PHE A 448 14.84 47.43 39.45
C PHE A 448 13.55 47.01 38.69
N ASN A 449 12.42 47.46 39.24
CA ASN A 449 11.12 47.88 38.68
C ASN A 449 10.35 47.09 37.59
N SER A 450 9.05 46.82 37.85
CA SER A 450 7.94 47.73 37.50
C SER A 450 6.55 47.16 37.86
N ALA A 451 5.75 47.94 38.58
CA ALA A 451 4.27 48.01 38.47
C ALA A 451 3.94 49.03 37.35
N GLU A 452 2.76 49.22 36.76
CA GLU A 452 1.36 48.93 37.06
C GLU A 452 0.58 49.26 35.76
N ASN A 453 -0.57 48.62 35.52
CA ASN A 453 -1.87 49.27 35.28
C ASN A 453 -2.87 48.38 34.53
N ALA A 454 -4.00 48.19 35.20
CA ALA A 454 -5.25 47.68 34.68
C ALA A 454 -6.07 48.79 34.02
N GLU A 455 -7.04 48.42 33.17
CA GLU A 455 -8.34 49.11 33.19
C GLU A 455 -9.45 48.21 32.63
N VAL A 456 -10.63 48.39 33.23
CA VAL A 456 -11.86 47.60 33.16
C VAL A 456 -12.86 48.33 32.26
N HIS A 457 -13.70 47.60 31.53
CA HIS A 457 -15.06 48.04 31.21
C HIS A 457 -16.00 46.82 31.13
N GLY A 458 -17.12 46.90 31.86
CA GLY A 458 -18.19 45.90 31.85
C GLY A 458 -19.39 46.33 30.99
N GLU A 459 -20.29 45.38 30.74
CA GLU A 459 -21.68 45.63 30.32
C GLU A 459 -22.59 44.45 30.69
N VAL A 460 -23.88 44.76 30.86
CA VAL A 460 -24.95 44.06 31.61
C VAL A 460 -25.89 43.29 30.67
N LEU A 461 -26.78 42.46 31.26
CA LEU A 461 -28.14 41.98 30.85
C LEU A 461 -28.21 40.43 30.86
N THR A 462 -29.18 39.68 31.42
CA THR A 462 -30.42 39.85 32.23
C THR A 462 -30.84 38.44 32.73
N GLU A 463 -31.53 38.33 33.87
CA GLU A 463 -32.26 37.13 34.32
C GLU A 463 -33.70 37.08 33.75
N ASP A 464 -34.27 35.86 33.71
CA ASP A 464 -35.69 35.40 33.70
C ASP A 464 -35.71 34.05 32.91
N ASP A 465 -36.33 32.93 33.29
CA ASP A 465 -37.52 32.63 34.08
C ASP A 465 -37.50 31.19 34.64
N LEU A 466 -38.32 30.98 35.68
CA LEU A 466 -38.72 29.72 36.32
C LEU A 466 -39.62 28.85 35.41
N ASP A 467 -39.64 27.51 35.57
CA ASP A 467 -40.71 26.79 36.31
C ASP A 467 -40.83 25.27 35.99
N TYR A 468 -41.01 24.49 37.09
CA TYR A 468 -42.10 23.51 37.29
C TYR A 468 -42.06 22.02 36.86
N LYS A 469 -42.14 21.20 37.93
CA LYS A 469 -42.76 19.87 38.19
C LYS A 469 -42.32 18.59 37.48
N THR A 470 -41.75 17.71 38.31
CA THR A 470 -41.97 16.27 38.29
C THR A 470 -43.24 15.87 39.07
N SER A 471 -44.07 15.01 38.46
CA SER A 471 -45.17 14.31 39.11
C SER A 471 -44.89 12.81 39.13
N SER A 472 -45.11 12.26 40.32
CA SER A 472 -45.28 10.87 40.75
C SER A 472 -45.92 9.90 39.73
N GLN A 473 -45.48 8.64 39.74
CA GLN A 473 -46.37 7.49 39.99
C GLN A 473 -45.62 6.22 40.46
N ASN A 474 -46.27 5.51 41.38
CA ASN A 474 -45.84 4.36 42.18
C ASN A 474 -45.94 2.99 41.47
N GLY A 475 -45.16 2.03 42.03
CA GLY A 475 -45.54 0.61 42.24
C GLY A 475 -45.36 -0.34 41.06
N ASP A 476 -45.03 -1.62 41.22
CA ASP A 476 -44.85 -2.48 42.39
C ASP A 476 -44.18 -3.81 41.92
N PHE A 477 -43.71 -4.59 42.89
CA PHE A 477 -43.60 -6.07 42.89
C PHE A 477 -42.39 -6.81 42.24
N LEU A 478 -41.55 -7.34 43.14
CA LEU A 478 -40.68 -8.52 43.02
C LEU A 478 -41.55 -9.82 42.93
N PRO A 479 -41.04 -11.03 42.55
CA PRO A 479 -39.83 -11.65 43.11
C PRO A 479 -38.95 -12.49 42.16
N THR A 480 -37.74 -12.79 42.65
CA THR A 480 -36.79 -13.79 42.16
C THR A 480 -37.36 -15.23 42.27
N PRO A 481 -36.77 -16.26 41.60
CA PRO A 481 -35.70 -17.02 42.28
C PRO A 481 -34.65 -17.75 41.40
N LYS A 482 -33.52 -18.05 42.06
CA LYS A 482 -32.65 -19.25 41.97
C LYS A 482 -31.77 -19.48 40.73
N SER A 483 -30.48 -19.15 40.91
CA SER A 483 -29.36 -19.86 40.29
C SER A 483 -29.11 -21.18 41.04
N THR A 484 -28.90 -22.26 40.28
CA THR A 484 -28.42 -23.55 40.79
C THR A 484 -27.02 -23.79 40.25
N ILE A 485 -26.12 -24.07 41.19
CA ILE A 485 -24.77 -24.57 41.02
C ILE A 485 -24.86 -26.04 40.58
N GLU A 486 -24.11 -26.43 39.54
CA GLU A 486 -23.58 -27.79 39.48
C GLU A 486 -22.17 -27.81 38.91
N SER A 487 -21.30 -28.37 39.73
CA SER A 487 -19.88 -28.64 39.62
C SER A 487 -19.60 -29.93 38.85
N ILE A 488 -18.53 -29.98 38.07
CA ILE A 488 -17.80 -31.23 37.79
C ILE A 488 -16.31 -31.00 38.07
N GLN A 489 -15.82 -31.76 39.05
CA GLN A 489 -14.43 -31.90 39.46
C GLN A 489 -13.68 -32.94 38.61
N GLU A 490 -12.37 -32.83 38.77
CA GLU A 490 -11.22 -33.52 38.19
C GLU A 490 -11.09 -35.02 38.50
N ALA A 491 -10.34 -35.73 37.64
CA ALA A 491 -9.21 -36.64 37.96
C ALA A 491 -8.55 -37.07 36.62
N GLN A 492 -7.26 -36.77 36.32
CA GLN A 492 -6.01 -37.45 36.77
C GLN A 492 -6.06 -38.98 36.56
N GLN A 493 -5.10 -39.74 36.01
CA GLN A 493 -3.67 -39.68 35.60
C GLN A 493 -3.47 -40.87 34.61
N SER A 494 -2.47 -41.01 33.74
CA SER A 494 -1.07 -41.35 34.04
C SER A 494 -0.24 -41.45 32.74
N SER A 495 0.83 -40.65 32.62
CA SER A 495 2.26 -41.05 32.63
C SER A 495 2.81 -41.87 31.45
N GLY A 496 3.78 -41.27 30.75
CA GLY A 496 4.73 -41.94 29.85
C GLY A 496 5.77 -40.94 29.31
N GLN A 497 6.89 -40.76 30.04
CA GLN A 497 8.04 -39.94 29.67
C GLN A 497 8.75 -40.50 28.42
N VAL A 498 9.19 -39.65 27.47
CA VAL A 498 10.51 -39.77 26.80
C VAL A 498 10.97 -38.40 26.25
N SER A 499 12.13 -37.98 26.77
CA SER A 499 13.22 -37.19 26.16
C SER A 499 13.00 -35.85 25.46
N SER A 500 13.78 -34.89 25.96
CA SER A 500 13.95 -33.51 25.51
C SER A 500 14.79 -33.44 24.22
N THR A 501 14.23 -32.85 23.16
CA THR A 501 15.02 -32.34 22.03
C THR A 501 14.53 -30.94 21.68
N LYS A 502 15.38 -29.95 21.96
CA LYS A 502 15.20 -28.55 21.55
C LYS A 502 15.16 -28.48 20.02
N SER A 503 14.03 -28.06 19.46
CA SER A 503 13.92 -27.73 18.03
C SER A 503 14.33 -26.27 17.83
N LEU A 504 15.37 -26.07 17.02
CA LEU A 504 15.89 -24.78 16.61
C LEU A 504 14.98 -24.14 15.54
N SER A 505 14.91 -22.82 15.61
CA SER A 505 14.27 -21.90 14.67
C SER A 505 14.76 -22.05 13.21
N PRO A 506 13.92 -21.73 12.20
CA PRO A 506 14.19 -21.92 10.78
C PRO A 506 15.05 -20.79 10.17
N LEU A 507 16.09 -20.35 10.88
CA LEU A 507 16.98 -19.26 10.46
C LEU A 507 18.39 -19.73 10.05
N ILE A 508 18.69 -21.04 10.11
CA ILE A 508 20.05 -21.56 9.86
C ILE A 508 20.19 -22.28 8.51
N LEU A 509 19.11 -22.60 7.79
CA LEU A 509 19.23 -23.26 6.47
C LEU A 509 19.43 -22.29 5.29
N TYR A 510 19.26 -20.99 5.50
CA TYR A 510 19.48 -19.98 4.43
C TYR A 510 20.94 -19.53 4.28
N SER A 511 21.80 -19.69 5.30
CA SER A 511 23.21 -19.25 5.18
C SER A 511 24.11 -20.27 4.47
N SER A 512 23.75 -21.56 4.50
CA SER A 512 24.57 -22.63 3.92
C SER A 512 24.49 -22.68 2.40
N VAL A 513 23.35 -22.32 1.81
CA VAL A 513 23.16 -22.34 0.34
C VAL A 513 23.81 -21.11 -0.31
N ILE A 514 23.77 -19.95 0.35
CA ILE A 514 24.45 -18.72 -0.10
C ILE A 514 25.98 -18.89 0.00
N GLY A 515 26.47 -19.56 1.04
CA GLY A 515 27.90 -19.88 1.18
C GLY A 515 28.43 -20.78 0.06
N ILE A 516 27.63 -21.72 -0.44
CA ILE A 516 28.01 -22.61 -1.56
C ILE A 516 27.92 -21.86 -2.89
N LEU A 517 26.90 -21.02 -3.11
CA LEU A 517 26.79 -20.20 -4.32
C LEU A 517 27.94 -19.18 -4.46
N MET A 518 28.35 -18.55 -3.35
CA MET A 518 29.48 -17.62 -3.32
C MET A 518 30.83 -18.31 -3.55
N LYS A 519 30.98 -19.56 -3.11
CA LYS A 519 32.20 -20.36 -3.37
C LYS A 519 32.29 -20.84 -4.81
N VAL A 520 31.16 -21.12 -5.46
CA VAL A 520 31.09 -21.47 -6.88
C VAL A 520 31.35 -20.25 -7.79
N LEU A 521 30.87 -19.06 -7.40
CA LEU A 521 31.13 -17.80 -8.12
C LEU A 521 32.59 -17.34 -7.95
N SER A 522 33.18 -17.52 -6.76
CA SER A 522 34.60 -17.20 -6.50
C SER A 522 35.56 -18.07 -7.34
N ASN A 523 35.29 -19.37 -7.47
CA ASN A 523 36.12 -20.28 -8.27
C ASN A 523 36.01 -20.04 -9.79
N ARG A 524 34.87 -19.56 -10.29
CA ARG A 524 34.74 -19.20 -11.72
C ARG A 524 35.44 -17.89 -12.07
N CYS A 525 35.48 -16.91 -11.16
CA CYS A 525 36.30 -15.71 -11.32
C CYS A 525 37.81 -16.02 -11.29
N PHE A 526 38.26 -16.98 -10.49
CA PHE A 526 39.68 -17.35 -10.41
C PHE A 526 40.19 -18.06 -11.68
N MET A 527 39.34 -18.87 -12.33
CA MET A 527 39.62 -19.47 -13.66
C MET A 527 39.73 -18.42 -14.76
N PHE A 528 38.86 -17.40 -14.77
CA PHE A 528 38.94 -16.31 -15.75
C PHE A 528 40.20 -15.45 -15.54
N PHE A 529 40.59 -15.21 -14.29
CA PHE A 529 41.78 -14.42 -13.97
C PHE A 529 43.09 -15.13 -14.36
N THR A 530 43.15 -16.47 -14.23
CA THR A 530 44.32 -17.27 -14.64
C THR A 530 44.44 -17.44 -16.16
N ILE A 531 43.32 -17.45 -16.90
CA ILE A 531 43.32 -17.44 -18.36
C ILE A 531 43.81 -16.10 -18.91
N ILE A 532 43.43 -14.98 -18.28
CA ILE A 532 43.88 -13.64 -18.68
C ILE A 532 45.36 -13.43 -18.35
N ILE A 533 45.86 -13.94 -17.22
CA ILE A 533 47.29 -13.86 -16.87
C ILE A 533 48.17 -14.73 -17.79
N LYS A 534 47.68 -15.89 -18.28
CA LYS A 534 48.39 -16.69 -19.29
C LYS A 534 48.38 -16.11 -20.70
N ALA A 535 47.52 -15.13 -20.99
CA ALA A 535 47.49 -14.42 -22.26
C ALA A 535 48.33 -13.12 -22.25
N LEU A 536 48.83 -12.72 -21.07
CA LEU A 536 49.60 -11.48 -20.84
C LEU A 536 51.06 -11.73 -20.41
N ILE A 537 51.48 -12.99 -20.26
CA ILE A 537 52.87 -13.45 -20.18
C ILE A 537 53.18 -14.17 -21.49
#